data_AF-A0A0P9REF2-F1
#
_entry.id   AF-A0A0P9REF2-F1
#
_cell.length_a   1.000
_cell.length_b   1.000
_cell.length_c   1.000
_cell.angle_alpha   90.00
_cell.angle_beta   90.00
_cell.angle_gamma   90.00
#
_symmetry.space_group_name_H-M   'P 1'
#
loop_
_entity.id
_entity.type
_entity.pdbx_description
1 polymer ?
#
loop_
_entity_poly.entity_id
_entity_poly.type
_entity_poly.pdbx_seq_one_letter_code
_entity_poly.pdbx_strand_id
1 'polypeptide(L)'
;TLVSGHFLALSEHPRAEWNDLWLLLEVIHEGKQPQVLGESIISDVTHNKDDFHQGYRNHFLATPWDAHYRPALEHPKPKALGIQTAFVTGPPGDEIHCDEYGRVKVQFHWDRDGQANDNSSCWLRVATGWAGNAYGGLATPRVGMEVLVTFLEGDPDQPLISGCLFNKENVVPYDLPANKTRSTFKTLSSQGGKGYN
;
A
#
# COMPACT_ATOMS: atom_id res chain seq x y z
N THR A 1 27.10 23.59 -3.52
CA THR A 1 26.73 23.22 -2.13
C THR A 1 26.73 21.72 -2.05
N LEU A 2 27.19 21.13 -0.94
CA LEU A 2 27.09 19.68 -0.74
C LEU A 2 25.62 19.32 -0.54
N VAL A 3 25.12 18.32 -1.26
CA VAL A 3 23.72 17.88 -1.22
C VAL A 3 23.69 16.36 -1.30
N SER A 4 22.83 15.71 -0.52
CA SER A 4 22.59 14.27 -0.64
C SER A 4 22.10 13.91 -2.06
N GLY A 5 22.45 12.71 -2.53
CA GLY A 5 22.15 12.21 -3.87
C GLY A 5 23.07 12.73 -4.97
N HIS A 6 24.03 13.60 -4.66
CA HIS A 6 25.00 14.12 -5.62
C HIS A 6 26.36 13.44 -5.46
N PHE A 7 27.13 13.45 -6.54
CA PHE A 7 28.50 13.00 -6.52
C PHE A 7 29.44 14.12 -6.07
N LEU A 8 30.39 13.77 -5.21
CA LEU A 8 31.51 14.59 -4.78
C LEU A 8 32.79 13.97 -5.31
N ALA A 9 33.54 14.71 -6.13
CA ALA A 9 34.91 14.33 -6.46
C ALA A 9 35.81 14.71 -5.28
N LEU A 10 36.42 13.72 -4.64
CA LEU A 10 37.37 13.94 -3.55
C LEU A 10 38.78 14.08 -4.13
N SER A 11 39.54 15.06 -3.66
CA SER A 11 40.93 15.31 -4.04
C SER A 11 41.79 15.63 -2.82
N GLU A 12 43.10 15.50 -2.95
CA GLU A 12 44.10 15.83 -1.91
C GLU A 12 44.00 14.99 -0.62
N HIS A 13 43.27 13.87 -0.64
CA HIS A 13 43.22 12.94 0.47
C HIS A 13 44.56 12.15 0.56
N PRO A 14 45.17 12.00 1.76
CA PRO A 14 46.45 11.31 1.94
C PRO A 14 46.49 9.86 1.40
N ARG A 15 45.33 9.20 1.35
CA ARG A 15 45.15 7.91 0.67
C ARG A 15 44.72 8.15 -0.77
N ALA A 16 45.62 7.81 -1.71
CA ALA A 16 45.42 8.02 -3.14
C ALA A 16 44.11 7.38 -3.65
N GLU A 17 43.80 6.18 -3.18
CA GLU A 17 42.59 5.41 -3.52
C GLU A 17 41.26 6.11 -3.19
N TRP A 18 41.24 7.09 -2.27
CA TRP A 18 40.01 7.79 -1.91
C TRP A 18 39.80 9.06 -2.75
N ASN A 19 40.78 9.46 -3.56
CA ASN A 19 40.66 10.59 -4.47
C ASN A 19 39.88 10.19 -5.73
N ASP A 20 38.62 9.84 -5.54
CA ASP A 20 37.71 9.39 -6.58
C ASP A 20 36.33 10.05 -6.39
N LEU A 21 35.34 9.62 -7.16
CA LEU A 21 33.96 10.06 -7.10
C LEU A 21 33.19 9.32 -5.99
N TRP A 22 32.48 10.08 -5.16
CA TRP A 22 31.71 9.54 -4.04
C TRP A 22 30.25 9.98 -4.12
N LEU A 23 29.31 9.06 -3.98
CA LEU A 23 27.89 9.36 -3.86
C LEU A 23 27.58 9.77 -2.41
N LEU A 24 27.12 11.01 -2.22
CA LEU A 24 26.70 11.51 -0.91
C LEU A 24 25.33 10.91 -0.52
N LEU A 25 25.29 10.14 0.56
CA LEU A 25 24.07 9.53 1.09
C LEU A 25 23.36 10.45 2.07
N GLU A 26 24.14 11.11 2.93
CA GLU A 26 23.65 12.03 3.96
C GLU A 26 24.59 13.23 4.05
N VAL A 27 24.04 14.42 4.24
CA VAL A 27 24.81 15.63 4.51
C VAL A 27 24.15 16.40 5.65
N ILE A 28 24.88 16.56 6.75
CA ILE A 28 24.49 17.33 7.93
C ILE A 28 25.24 18.66 7.86
N HIS A 29 24.47 19.74 7.76
CA HIS A 29 24.97 21.11 7.69
C HIS A 29 24.88 21.78 9.07
N GLU A 30 25.99 22.30 9.59
CA GLU A 30 26.05 23.02 10.87
C GLU A 30 26.59 24.43 10.64
N GLY A 31 25.84 25.45 11.06
CA GLY A 31 26.26 26.86 10.97
C GLY A 31 26.17 27.54 12.33
N LYS A 32 27.21 28.28 12.72
CA LYS A 32 27.28 29.07 13.96
C LYS A 32 27.74 30.49 13.68
N GLN A 33 26.97 31.48 14.13
CA GLN A 33 27.32 32.90 13.97
C GLN A 33 27.09 33.67 15.29
N PRO A 34 28.08 33.69 16.19
CA PRO A 34 27.93 34.30 17.52
C PRO A 34 27.85 35.84 17.49
N GLN A 35 28.34 36.51 16.44
CA GLN A 35 28.39 37.97 16.34
C GLN A 35 27.02 38.66 16.28
N VAL A 36 25.94 37.91 16.05
CA VAL A 36 24.57 38.44 16.05
C VAL A 36 24.10 38.81 17.46
N LEU A 37 24.72 38.26 18.51
CA LEU A 37 24.38 38.50 19.92
C LEU A 37 25.20 39.64 20.58
N GLY A 38 26.03 40.37 19.81
CA GLY A 38 26.84 41.47 20.34
C GLY A 38 28.10 41.04 21.11
N GLU A 39 28.38 39.74 21.22
CA GLU A 39 29.63 39.22 21.76
C GLU A 39 30.75 39.30 20.70
N SER A 40 31.86 39.94 21.05
CA SER A 40 33.06 40.03 20.22
C SER A 40 33.87 38.73 20.29
N ILE A 41 33.36 37.66 19.70
CA ILE A 41 34.18 36.46 19.47
C ILE A 41 35.05 36.72 18.22
N ILE A 42 36.36 36.85 18.45
CA ILE A 42 37.37 36.95 17.41
C ILE A 42 37.65 35.52 16.96
N SER A 43 37.27 35.20 15.72
CA SER A 43 37.56 33.96 14.96
C SER A 43 38.33 32.88 15.72
N ASP A 44 37.62 31.83 16.16
CA ASP A 44 38.10 30.46 16.40
C ASP A 44 39.61 30.31 16.74
N VAL A 45 40.03 30.77 17.93
CA VAL A 45 41.41 30.64 18.43
C VAL A 45 41.57 29.57 19.52
N THR A 46 40.61 28.66 19.68
CA THR A 46 40.80 27.52 20.56
C THR A 46 41.64 26.45 19.88
N HIS A 47 42.79 26.10 20.47
CA HIS A 47 43.65 24.99 20.01
C HIS A 47 42.93 23.63 19.99
N ASN A 48 41.72 23.55 20.54
CA ASN A 48 40.89 22.36 20.54
C ASN A 48 39.99 22.34 19.29
N LYS A 49 40.38 21.58 18.27
CA LYS A 49 39.69 21.47 16.97
C LYS A 49 38.27 20.89 17.05
N ASP A 50 37.91 20.30 18.19
CA ASP A 50 36.59 19.70 18.41
C ASP A 50 35.52 20.74 18.79
N ASP A 51 35.93 21.94 19.18
CA ASP A 51 35.02 22.97 19.67
C ASP A 51 34.63 23.92 18.53
N PHE A 52 33.57 23.57 17.80
CA PHE A 52 33.08 24.38 16.69
C PHE A 52 32.31 25.58 17.23
N HIS A 53 32.93 26.77 17.23
CA HIS A 53 32.33 27.98 17.82
C HIS A 53 31.72 28.94 16.81
N GLN A 54 32.21 28.91 15.57
CA GLN A 54 31.84 29.87 14.54
C GLN A 54 32.09 29.30 13.14
N GLY A 55 31.28 29.69 12.17
CA GLY A 55 31.45 29.37 10.76
C GLY A 55 30.42 28.36 10.25
N TYR A 56 30.78 27.62 9.21
CA TYR A 56 29.95 26.61 8.57
C TYR A 56 30.74 25.32 8.39
N ARG A 57 30.19 24.19 8.85
CA ARG A 57 30.79 22.86 8.79
C ARG A 57 29.78 21.85 8.25
N ASN A 58 30.28 20.84 7.55
CA ASN A 58 29.46 19.74 7.04
C ASN A 58 30.04 18.40 7.51
N HIS A 59 29.16 17.50 7.92
CA HIS A 59 29.47 16.08 8.06
C HIS A 59 28.66 15.33 7.01
N PHE A 60 29.24 14.34 6.36
CA PHE A 60 28.54 13.58 5.33
C PHE A 60 28.87 12.10 5.39
N LEU A 61 27.91 11.28 5.00
CA LEU A 61 28.09 9.85 4.73
C LEU A 61 28.13 9.68 3.21
N ALA A 62 29.10 8.92 2.72
CA ALA A 62 29.25 8.67 1.30
C ALA A 62 29.58 7.21 1.00
N THR A 63 29.24 6.78 -0.21
CA THR A 63 29.58 5.46 -0.77
C THR A 63 30.35 5.65 -2.07
N PRO A 64 31.26 4.73 -2.46
CA PRO A 64 31.93 4.78 -3.75
C PRO A 64 30.93 4.85 -4.91
N TRP A 65 31.28 5.55 -5.99
CA TRP A 65 30.39 5.75 -7.14
C TRP A 65 30.04 4.46 -7.89
N ASP A 66 30.90 3.45 -7.84
CA ASP A 66 30.73 2.14 -8.46
C ASP A 66 29.91 1.17 -7.61
N ALA A 67 29.70 1.50 -6.32
CA ALA A 67 28.86 0.74 -5.42
C ALA A 67 27.37 1.04 -5.65
N HIS A 68 26.60 0.01 -5.98
CA HIS A 68 25.15 0.13 -6.16
C HIS A 68 24.45 0.39 -4.83
N TYR A 69 23.98 1.62 -4.62
CA TYR A 69 23.23 1.95 -3.42
C TYR A 69 21.79 1.42 -3.46
N ARG A 70 21.34 0.87 -2.34
CA ARG A 70 19.95 0.45 -2.06
C ARG A 70 19.60 0.94 -0.66
N PRO A 71 18.53 1.74 -0.49
CA PRO A 71 18.07 2.14 0.84
C PRO A 71 17.72 0.92 1.70
N ALA A 72 17.93 1.03 3.01
CA ALA A 72 17.49 0.00 3.94
C ALA A 72 15.96 -0.07 3.99
N LEU A 73 15.41 -1.27 4.18
CA LEU A 73 13.97 -1.50 4.35
C LEU A 73 13.56 -1.17 5.79
N GLU A 74 13.63 0.11 6.17
CA GLU A 74 13.27 0.57 7.53
C GLU A 74 11.76 0.66 7.76
N HIS A 75 11.00 0.85 6.67
CA HIS A 75 9.55 0.97 6.73
C HIS A 75 8.90 -0.41 6.59
N PRO A 76 8.24 -0.93 7.65
CA PRO A 76 7.56 -2.21 7.56
C PRO A 76 6.39 -2.12 6.57
N LYS A 77 6.15 -3.20 5.82
CA LYS A 77 4.99 -3.30 4.92
C LYS A 77 3.70 -3.16 5.75
N PRO A 78 2.75 -2.30 5.35
CA PRO A 78 1.44 -2.22 6.00
C PRO A 78 0.74 -3.58 6.00
N LYS A 79 0.03 -3.89 7.09
CA LYS A 79 -0.71 -5.15 7.24
C LYS A 79 -2.18 -4.91 7.47
N ALA A 80 -3.02 -5.66 6.78
CA ALA A 80 -4.45 -5.79 7.05
C ALA A 80 -4.66 -6.92 8.07
N LEU A 81 -4.84 -6.54 9.35
CA LEU A 81 -4.90 -7.49 10.47
C LEU A 81 -6.23 -8.26 10.61
N GLY A 82 -7.11 -8.17 9.62
CA GLY A 82 -8.43 -8.78 9.71
C GLY A 82 -9.16 -8.83 8.37
N ILE A 83 -10.36 -9.37 8.43
CA ILE A 83 -11.29 -9.42 7.32
C ILE A 83 -12.02 -8.09 7.25
N GLN A 84 -12.22 -7.58 6.05
CA GLN A 84 -13.02 -6.39 5.80
C GLN A 84 -14.22 -6.74 4.92
N THR A 85 -15.21 -5.84 4.84
CA THR A 85 -16.27 -5.97 3.83
C THR A 85 -16.06 -4.97 2.70
N ALA A 86 -16.57 -5.32 1.53
CA ALA A 86 -16.53 -4.51 0.32
C ALA A 86 -17.78 -4.80 -0.53
N PHE A 87 -18.12 -3.91 -1.45
CA PHE A 87 -19.20 -4.12 -2.41
C PHE A 87 -18.64 -4.54 -3.75
N VAL A 88 -19.27 -5.52 -4.40
CA VAL A 88 -18.90 -5.94 -5.75
C VAL A 88 -19.26 -4.84 -6.74
N THR A 89 -18.33 -4.49 -7.63
CA THR A 89 -18.50 -3.43 -8.64
C THR A 89 -18.40 -3.99 -10.06
N GLY A 90 -18.89 -3.21 -11.02
CA GLY A 90 -18.84 -3.55 -12.43
C GLY A 90 -19.24 -2.35 -13.31
N PRO A 91 -19.22 -2.53 -14.64
CA PRO A 91 -19.67 -1.50 -15.58
C PRO A 91 -21.13 -1.09 -15.31
N PRO A 92 -21.51 0.16 -15.65
CA PRO A 92 -22.88 0.62 -15.50
C PRO A 92 -23.89 -0.29 -16.19
N GLY A 93 -24.89 -0.75 -15.43
CA GLY A 93 -25.98 -1.60 -15.93
C GLY A 93 -25.68 -3.10 -15.90
N ASP A 94 -24.45 -3.52 -15.60
CA ASP A 94 -24.07 -4.93 -15.59
C ASP A 94 -24.41 -5.58 -14.23
N GLU A 95 -25.13 -6.71 -14.23
CA GLU A 95 -25.48 -7.42 -12.98
C GLU A 95 -24.35 -8.35 -12.51
N ILE A 96 -23.56 -8.88 -13.45
CA ILE A 96 -22.51 -9.88 -13.19
C ILE A 96 -21.26 -9.45 -13.95
N HIS A 97 -20.25 -8.99 -13.22
CA HIS A 97 -18.97 -8.60 -13.79
C HIS A 97 -17.86 -9.53 -13.29
N CYS A 98 -17.51 -10.54 -14.10
CA CYS A 98 -16.44 -11.48 -13.79
C CYS A 98 -15.56 -11.81 -15.00
N ASP A 99 -14.37 -12.33 -14.73
CA ASP A 99 -13.44 -12.82 -15.75
C ASP A 99 -13.49 -14.35 -15.95
N GLU A 100 -12.59 -14.88 -16.78
CA GLU A 100 -12.49 -16.31 -17.10
C GLU A 100 -12.24 -17.23 -15.88
N TYR A 101 -11.77 -16.67 -14.76
CA TYR A 101 -11.49 -17.40 -13.52
C TYR A 101 -12.60 -17.21 -12.46
N GLY A 102 -13.69 -16.51 -12.80
CA GLY A 102 -14.76 -16.17 -11.86
C GLY A 102 -14.32 -15.14 -10.82
N ARG A 103 -13.28 -14.36 -11.09
CA ARG A 103 -12.88 -13.23 -10.23
C ARG A 103 -13.85 -12.07 -10.42
N VAL A 104 -14.02 -11.27 -9.38
CA VAL A 104 -14.87 -10.07 -9.42
C VAL A 104 -14.07 -8.84 -8.98
N LYS A 105 -14.59 -7.65 -9.27
CA LYS A 105 -14.04 -6.39 -8.75
C LYS A 105 -14.88 -5.89 -7.58
N VAL A 106 -14.26 -5.14 -6.68
CA VAL A 106 -14.91 -4.62 -5.48
C VAL A 106 -14.51 -3.18 -5.23
N GLN A 107 -15.28 -2.51 -4.39
CA GLN A 107 -14.90 -1.25 -3.77
C GLN A 107 -14.95 -1.39 -2.26
N PHE A 108 -13.83 -1.06 -1.61
CA PHE A 108 -13.74 -1.01 -0.15
C PHE A 108 -14.37 0.28 0.38
N HIS A 109 -14.87 0.24 1.62
CA HIS A 109 -15.50 1.41 2.25
C HIS A 109 -14.55 2.59 2.47
N TRP A 110 -13.25 2.31 2.58
CA TRP A 110 -12.21 3.34 2.75
C TRP A 110 -11.68 3.88 1.43
N ASP A 111 -12.07 3.30 0.29
CA ASP A 111 -11.69 3.79 -1.03
C ASP A 111 -12.57 4.99 -1.41
N ARG A 112 -11.94 6.17 -1.35
CA ARG A 112 -12.57 7.48 -1.61
C ARG A 112 -12.47 7.89 -3.08
N ASP A 113 -11.55 7.30 -3.83
CA ASP A 113 -11.29 7.65 -5.23
C ASP A 113 -12.07 6.73 -6.20
N GLY A 114 -12.45 5.54 -5.72
CA GLY A 114 -13.27 4.58 -6.46
C GLY A 114 -14.64 5.12 -6.86
N GLN A 115 -15.03 4.88 -8.11
CA GLN A 115 -16.29 5.37 -8.71
C GLN A 115 -17.37 4.28 -8.80
N ALA A 116 -17.23 3.19 -8.03
CA ALA A 116 -18.09 2.00 -8.06
C ALA A 116 -18.27 1.41 -9.46
N ASN A 117 -17.20 1.39 -10.25
CA ASN A 117 -17.21 0.93 -11.64
C ASN A 117 -16.22 -0.23 -11.87
N ASP A 118 -15.95 -0.54 -13.14
CA ASP A 118 -15.01 -1.58 -13.54
C ASP A 118 -13.54 -1.24 -13.24
N ASN A 119 -13.21 -0.05 -12.76
CA ASN A 119 -11.85 0.35 -12.40
C ASN A 119 -11.63 0.49 -10.89
N SER A 120 -12.62 0.15 -10.05
CA SER A 120 -12.52 0.27 -8.59
C SER A 120 -11.45 -0.62 -7.95
N SER A 121 -11.15 -1.79 -8.52
CA SER A 121 -10.10 -2.66 -7.98
C SER A 121 -9.46 -3.55 -9.04
N CYS A 122 -8.41 -4.27 -8.62
CA CYS A 122 -7.95 -5.46 -9.32
C CYS A 122 -9.00 -6.58 -9.28
N TRP A 123 -8.74 -7.67 -10.00
CA TRP A 123 -9.58 -8.86 -9.96
C TRP A 123 -9.34 -9.69 -8.70
N LEU A 124 -10.36 -9.84 -7.86
CA LEU A 124 -10.31 -10.63 -6.64
C LEU A 124 -10.85 -12.04 -6.89
N ARG A 125 -10.10 -13.04 -6.44
CA ARG A 125 -10.57 -14.43 -6.44
C ARG A 125 -11.63 -14.65 -5.38
N VAL A 126 -12.61 -15.49 -5.70
CA VAL A 126 -13.72 -15.85 -4.81
C VAL A 126 -13.51 -17.27 -4.29
N ALA A 127 -13.47 -17.43 -2.98
CA ALA A 127 -13.42 -18.73 -2.34
C ALA A 127 -14.76 -19.46 -2.52
N THR A 128 -14.69 -20.71 -2.98
CA THR A 128 -15.84 -21.60 -3.13
C THR A 128 -15.68 -22.79 -2.19
N GLY A 129 -16.80 -23.33 -1.69
CA GLY A 129 -16.78 -24.51 -0.82
C GLY A 129 -16.22 -25.78 -1.47
N TRP A 130 -16.23 -25.86 -2.82
CA TRP A 130 -15.70 -27.00 -3.55
C TRP A 130 -15.29 -26.59 -4.97
N ALA A 131 -14.00 -26.66 -5.28
CA ALA A 131 -13.45 -26.38 -6.61
C ALA A 131 -12.49 -27.49 -7.05
N GLY A 132 -12.73 -28.06 -8.23
CA GLY A 132 -11.89 -29.05 -8.89
C GLY A 132 -11.65 -28.69 -10.36
N ASN A 133 -10.93 -29.55 -11.08
CA ASN A 133 -10.61 -29.31 -12.50
C ASN A 133 -11.86 -29.47 -13.37
N ALA A 134 -12.54 -28.36 -13.68
CA ALA A 134 -13.81 -28.28 -14.42
C ALA A 134 -15.03 -28.94 -13.72
N TYR A 135 -15.02 -29.03 -12.38
CA TYR A 135 -16.18 -29.44 -11.58
C TYR A 135 -16.17 -28.74 -10.21
N GLY A 136 -17.32 -28.63 -9.56
CA GLY A 136 -17.45 -28.00 -8.24
C GLY A 136 -18.69 -27.11 -8.12
N GLY A 137 -18.72 -26.27 -7.09
CA GLY A 137 -19.74 -25.26 -6.89
C GLY A 137 -19.22 -23.87 -7.23
N LEU A 138 -19.90 -23.17 -8.14
CA LEU A 138 -19.57 -21.80 -8.52
C LEU A 138 -20.80 -20.90 -8.32
N ALA A 139 -20.66 -19.90 -7.46
CA ALA A 139 -21.66 -18.88 -7.23
C ALA A 139 -20.98 -17.51 -7.28
N THR A 140 -20.92 -16.92 -8.47
CA THR A 140 -20.27 -15.63 -8.70
C THR A 140 -21.02 -14.50 -8.00
N PRO A 141 -20.37 -13.72 -7.12
CA PRO A 141 -20.97 -12.52 -6.53
C PRO A 141 -21.40 -11.53 -7.61
N ARG A 142 -22.60 -10.96 -7.46
CA ARG A 142 -23.17 -9.97 -8.39
C ARG A 142 -22.80 -8.55 -7.97
N VAL A 143 -22.82 -7.63 -8.91
CA VAL A 143 -22.63 -6.20 -8.66
C VAL A 143 -23.63 -5.73 -7.59
N GLY A 144 -23.14 -5.00 -6.58
CA GLY A 144 -23.92 -4.55 -5.43
C GLY A 144 -24.01 -5.53 -4.25
N MET A 145 -23.55 -6.78 -4.39
CA MET A 145 -23.47 -7.70 -3.26
C MET A 145 -22.34 -7.30 -2.30
N GLU A 146 -22.58 -7.43 -1.00
CA GLU A 146 -21.55 -7.24 0.02
C GLU A 146 -20.77 -8.55 0.22
N VAL A 147 -19.45 -8.45 0.19
CA VAL A 147 -18.51 -9.57 0.30
C VAL A 147 -17.54 -9.38 1.45
N LEU A 148 -17.11 -10.49 2.05
CA LEU A 148 -16.00 -10.56 2.99
C LEU A 148 -14.70 -10.70 2.22
N VAL A 149 -13.76 -9.79 2.45
CA VAL A 149 -12.42 -9.77 1.85
C VAL A 149 -11.37 -10.03 2.92
N THR A 150 -10.60 -11.09 2.73
CA THR A 150 -9.41 -11.46 3.51
C THR A 150 -8.16 -11.11 2.71
N PHE A 151 -7.04 -10.93 3.40
CA PHE A 151 -5.76 -10.56 2.83
C PHE A 151 -4.76 -11.68 3.11
N LEU A 152 -4.20 -12.28 2.06
CA LEU A 152 -3.24 -13.38 2.20
C LEU A 152 -2.00 -12.89 2.96
N GLU A 153 -1.61 -13.61 4.02
CA GLU A 153 -0.52 -13.20 4.94
C GLU A 153 -0.71 -11.79 5.55
N GLY A 154 -1.94 -11.27 5.55
CA GLY A 154 -2.25 -9.91 5.97
C GLY A 154 -1.75 -8.83 5.00
N ASP A 155 -1.41 -9.18 3.77
CA ASP A 155 -0.92 -8.26 2.74
C ASP A 155 -2.10 -7.53 2.04
N PRO A 156 -2.23 -6.18 2.20
CA PRO A 156 -3.28 -5.40 1.52
C PRO A 156 -3.29 -5.55 -0.01
N ASP A 157 -2.14 -5.91 -0.61
CA ASP A 157 -2.00 -6.09 -2.05
C ASP A 157 -2.50 -7.47 -2.53
N GLN A 158 -2.87 -8.37 -1.61
CA GLN A 158 -3.30 -9.74 -1.92
C GLN A 158 -4.72 -10.04 -1.38
N PRO A 159 -5.75 -9.31 -1.85
CA PRO A 159 -7.13 -9.54 -1.42
C PRO A 159 -7.72 -10.82 -2.03
N LEU A 160 -8.53 -11.51 -1.22
CA LEU A 160 -9.29 -12.71 -1.56
C LEU A 160 -10.69 -12.60 -0.95
N ILE A 161 -11.73 -12.88 -1.73
CA ILE A 161 -13.10 -12.93 -1.21
C ILE A 161 -13.31 -14.29 -0.51
N SER A 162 -13.68 -14.29 0.77
CA SER A 162 -13.96 -15.51 1.54
C SER A 162 -15.44 -15.84 1.71
N GLY A 163 -16.33 -14.89 1.41
CA GLY A 163 -17.76 -15.10 1.56
C GLY A 163 -18.60 -13.90 1.13
N CYS A 164 -19.92 -14.08 1.15
CA CYS A 164 -20.91 -13.04 0.88
C CYS A 164 -21.79 -12.82 2.12
N LEU A 165 -22.28 -11.61 2.31
CA LEU A 165 -23.14 -11.22 3.43
C LEU A 165 -24.49 -10.71 2.94
N PHE A 166 -25.53 -10.99 3.72
CA PHE A 166 -26.79 -10.27 3.62
C PHE A 166 -26.71 -8.99 4.46
N ASN A 167 -27.39 -7.94 4.02
CA ASN A 167 -27.49 -6.66 4.70
C ASN A 167 -28.89 -6.05 4.53
N LYS A 168 -29.06 -4.77 4.84
CA LYS A 168 -30.37 -4.11 4.78
C LYS A 168 -30.92 -3.99 3.34
N GLU A 169 -30.04 -3.86 2.35
CA GLU A 169 -30.43 -3.73 0.94
C GLU A 169 -30.52 -5.12 0.29
N ASN A 170 -29.52 -5.97 0.55
CA ASN A 170 -29.49 -7.37 0.14
C ASN A 170 -30.04 -8.24 1.28
N VAL A 171 -31.36 -8.32 1.37
CA VAL A 171 -32.05 -9.07 2.44
C VAL A 171 -31.98 -10.59 2.25
N VAL A 172 -32.17 -11.31 3.36
CA VAL A 172 -32.25 -12.78 3.35
C VAL A 172 -33.41 -13.29 2.47
N PRO A 173 -33.33 -14.51 1.88
CA PRO A 173 -34.31 -15.00 0.90
C PRO A 173 -35.75 -15.17 1.41
N TYR A 174 -35.93 -15.36 2.73
CA TYR A 174 -37.22 -15.53 3.41
C TYR A 174 -37.20 -14.76 4.72
N ASP A 175 -38.36 -14.26 5.16
CA ASP A 175 -38.47 -13.47 6.39
C ASP A 175 -37.99 -14.25 7.62
N LEU A 176 -37.04 -13.65 8.34
CA LEU A 176 -36.53 -14.11 9.62
C LEU A 176 -36.98 -13.16 10.74
N PRO A 177 -37.31 -13.66 11.95
CA PRO A 177 -37.08 -15.03 12.44
C PRO A 177 -38.20 -16.05 12.13
N ALA A 178 -39.26 -15.67 11.41
CA ALA A 178 -40.42 -16.53 11.15
C ALA A 178 -40.04 -17.87 10.49
N ASN A 179 -39.07 -17.86 9.57
CA ASN A 179 -38.63 -19.05 8.83
C ASN A 179 -37.28 -19.63 9.32
N LYS A 180 -36.92 -19.47 10.60
CA LYS A 180 -35.61 -19.85 11.16
C LYS A 180 -35.18 -21.32 11.01
N THR A 181 -36.10 -22.23 10.66
CA THR A 181 -35.82 -23.65 10.45
C THR A 181 -35.52 -24.01 9.00
N ARG A 182 -35.61 -23.05 8.06
CA ARG A 182 -35.36 -23.28 6.63
C ARG A 182 -33.89 -23.06 6.28
N SER A 183 -33.30 -24.03 5.59
CA SER A 183 -32.01 -23.91 4.91
C SER A 183 -32.25 -23.97 3.41
N THR A 184 -31.76 -22.97 2.65
CA THR A 184 -32.12 -22.83 1.23
C THR A 184 -30.96 -22.39 0.37
N PHE A 185 -30.94 -22.84 -0.88
CA PHE A 185 -30.12 -22.28 -1.96
C PHE A 185 -31.09 -21.73 -3.01
N LYS A 186 -31.22 -20.39 -3.06
CA LYS A 186 -32.16 -19.70 -3.94
C LYS A 186 -31.38 -18.84 -4.92
N THR A 187 -31.65 -19.00 -6.21
CA THR A 187 -31.01 -18.22 -7.28
C THR A 187 -31.85 -17.00 -7.66
N LEU A 188 -31.38 -16.21 -8.63
CA LEU A 188 -32.16 -15.14 -9.25
C LEU A 188 -31.86 -15.13 -10.74
N SER A 189 -32.88 -15.05 -11.59
CA SER A 189 -32.67 -14.93 -13.03
C SER A 189 -31.90 -13.65 -13.35
N SER A 190 -31.05 -13.67 -14.37
CA SER A 190 -30.29 -12.51 -14.86
C SER A 190 -30.36 -12.49 -16.40
N GLN A 191 -30.52 -11.34 -17.06
CA GLN A 191 -30.61 -9.97 -16.52
C GLN A 191 -32.07 -9.55 -16.23
N GLY A 192 -32.29 -8.65 -15.26
CA GLY A 192 -33.59 -8.03 -14.96
C GLY A 192 -34.54 -8.92 -14.15
N GLY A 193 -34.01 -9.71 -13.22
CA GLY A 193 -34.64 -10.89 -12.63
C GLY A 193 -36.11 -10.77 -12.20
N LYS A 194 -36.96 -11.66 -12.73
CA LYS A 194 -38.39 -11.87 -12.37
C LYS A 194 -38.71 -13.30 -11.89
N GLY A 195 -37.70 -14.14 -11.67
CA GLY A 195 -37.85 -15.55 -11.29
C GLY A 195 -36.59 -16.13 -10.65
N TYR A 196 -36.70 -17.34 -10.08
CA TYR A 196 -35.63 -18.04 -9.37
C TYR A 196 -35.80 -19.56 -9.51
N ASN A 197 -34.68 -20.29 -9.42
CA ASN A 197 -34.63 -21.71 -9.05
C ASN A 197 -34.34 -21.84 -7.55
#